data_AF-A0AAE0JYG4-F1
#
_entry.id   AF-A0AAE0JYG4-F1
#
_cell.length_a   1.000
_cell.length_b   1.000
_cell.length_c   1.000
_cell.angle_alpha   90.00
_cell.angle_beta   90.00
_cell.angle_gamma   90.00
#
_symmetry.space_group_name_H-M   'P 1'
#
loop_
_entity.id
_entity.type
_entity.pdbx_description
1 polymer ?
#
loop_
_entity_poly.entity_id
_entity_poly.type
_entity_poly.pdbx_seq_one_letter_code
_entity_poly.pdbx_strand_id
1 'polypeptide(L)'
;RIAEVNGYLRAVIETNPEGLSIAQALDEEPAHQGSSWLGPLHGIPLLLKDIIVTLDKMETTAGSKVLLGARTSQEAKIEIVRKLREAGAVILGKTNMLEWGMFRINSGGSGWTVRGGLSLGAHCTL
;
A
#
# COMPACT_ATOMS: atom_id res chain seq x y z
N ARG A 1 -6.08 1.93 -14.30
CA ARG A 1 -7.20 2.00 -13.33
C ARG A 1 -7.03 3.01 -12.19
N ILE A 2 -6.06 2.88 -11.26
CA ILE A 2 -5.92 3.81 -10.10
C ILE A 2 -5.91 5.27 -10.56
N ALA A 3 -5.09 5.60 -11.56
CA ALA A 3 -4.99 6.96 -12.11
C ALA A 3 -6.32 7.52 -12.64
N GLU A 4 -7.23 6.67 -13.14
CA GLU A 4 -8.50 7.11 -13.73
C GLU A 4 -9.55 7.49 -12.69
N VAL A 5 -9.58 6.83 -11.53
CA VAL A 5 -10.67 6.99 -10.54
C VAL A 5 -10.24 7.50 -9.18
N ASN A 6 -8.95 7.43 -8.83
CA ASN A 6 -8.52 7.78 -7.50
C ASN A 6 -8.64 9.29 -7.20
N GLY A 7 -8.69 10.14 -8.25
CA GLY A 7 -9.01 11.56 -8.10
C GLY A 7 -10.39 11.80 -7.46
N TYR A 8 -11.35 10.91 -7.71
CA TYR A 8 -12.68 10.93 -7.10
C TYR A 8 -12.74 10.10 -5.82
N LEU A 9 -12.31 8.83 -5.88
CA LEU A 9 -12.48 7.88 -4.78
C LEU A 9 -11.53 8.11 -3.60
N ARG A 10 -10.34 8.65 -3.86
CA ARG A 10 -9.27 8.89 -2.85
C ARG A 10 -8.95 7.68 -1.98
N ALA A 11 -9.06 6.49 -2.56
CA ALA A 11 -8.84 5.20 -1.88
C ALA A 11 -7.35 4.84 -1.76
N VAL A 12 -6.51 5.35 -2.65
CA VAL A 12 -5.05 5.15 -2.66
C VAL A 12 -4.39 6.47 -2.26
N ILE A 13 -3.62 6.49 -1.17
CA ILE A 13 -2.96 7.70 -0.69
C ILE A 13 -1.60 7.92 -1.35
N GLU A 14 -0.95 6.83 -1.78
CA GLU A 14 0.35 6.85 -2.43
C GLU A 14 0.54 5.57 -3.26
N THR A 15 1.12 5.69 -4.44
CA THR A 15 1.50 4.55 -5.27
C THR A 15 2.99 4.27 -5.12
N ASN A 16 3.38 3.00 -5.16
CA ASN A 16 4.78 2.59 -5.15
C ASN A 16 5.43 2.93 -6.49
N PRO A 17 6.41 3.84 -6.55
CA PRO A 17 7.11 4.13 -7.81
C PRO A 17 7.92 2.95 -8.32
N GLU A 18 8.23 1.96 -7.47
CA GLU A 18 9.01 0.76 -7.82
C GLU A 18 8.11 -0.45 -8.14
N GLY A 19 6.79 -0.31 -8.03
CA GLY A 19 5.86 -1.44 -8.18
C GLY A 19 5.95 -2.13 -9.55
N LEU A 20 6.11 -1.35 -10.62
CA LEU A 20 6.24 -1.89 -11.98
C LEU A 20 7.55 -2.65 -12.18
N SER A 21 8.68 -2.08 -11.73
CA SER A 21 9.99 -2.74 -11.84
C SER A 21 10.05 -4.02 -11.02
N ILE A 22 9.39 -4.06 -9.86
CA ILE A 22 9.28 -5.27 -9.03
C ILE A 22 8.48 -6.36 -9.77
N ALA A 23 7.35 -5.98 -10.40
CA ALA A 23 6.55 -6.92 -11.18
C ALA A 23 7.34 -7.48 -12.38
N GLN A 24 8.04 -6.62 -13.12
CA GLN A 24 8.86 -7.03 -14.26
C GLN A 24 9.99 -7.99 -13.83
N ALA A 25 10.65 -7.71 -12.71
CA ALA A 25 11.68 -8.61 -12.19
C ALA A 25 11.12 -10.00 -11.83
N LEU A 26 9.89 -10.07 -11.29
CA LEU A 26 9.22 -11.35 -11.03
C LEU A 26 8.85 -12.10 -12.32
N ASP A 27 8.46 -11.38 -13.38
CA ASP A 27 8.17 -11.97 -14.69
C ASP A 27 9.44 -12.51 -15.39
N GLU A 28 10.59 -11.85 -15.16
CA GLU A 28 11.88 -12.17 -15.80
C GLU A 28 12.67 -13.28 -15.09
N GLU A 29 12.33 -13.63 -13.84
CA GLU A 29 13.00 -14.66 -13.05
C GLU A 29 13.00 -16.03 -13.78
N PRO A 30 14.17 -16.52 -14.26
CA PRO A 30 14.22 -17.72 -15.07
C PRO A 30 13.83 -18.96 -14.26
N ALA A 31 12.90 -19.76 -14.79
CA ALA A 31 12.46 -21.05 -14.22
C ALA A 31 13.60 -22.09 -14.00
N HIS A 32 14.83 -21.78 -14.39
CA HIS A 32 15.99 -22.68 -14.38
C HIS A 32 16.68 -22.84 -13.01
N GLN A 33 16.33 -22.08 -11.97
CA GLN A 33 16.90 -22.23 -10.62
C GLN A 33 16.00 -22.99 -9.62
N GLY A 34 14.93 -23.63 -10.09
CA GLY A 34 14.00 -24.38 -9.25
C GLY A 34 12.81 -23.51 -8.84
N SER A 35 11.74 -23.64 -9.63
CA SER A 35 10.43 -22.98 -9.49
C SER A 35 10.47 -21.45 -9.52
N SER A 36 10.24 -20.86 -10.69
CA SER A 36 9.88 -19.43 -10.84
C SER A 36 8.61 -19.04 -10.07
N TRP A 37 7.83 -20.02 -9.61
CA TRP A 37 6.61 -19.80 -8.86
C TRP A 37 6.89 -19.75 -7.35
N LEU A 38 6.68 -18.57 -6.75
CA LEU A 38 6.85 -18.30 -5.31
C LEU A 38 5.60 -18.62 -4.46
N GLY A 39 4.52 -19.07 -5.08
CA GLY A 39 3.27 -19.36 -4.41
C GLY A 39 2.05 -18.71 -5.07
N PRO A 40 0.85 -18.86 -4.48
CA PRO A 40 -0.40 -18.30 -5.03
C PRO A 40 -0.43 -16.77 -5.15
N LEU A 41 0.49 -16.07 -4.48
CA LEU A 41 0.62 -14.62 -4.55
C LEU A 41 1.72 -14.14 -5.51
N HIS A 42 2.39 -15.05 -6.21
CA HIS A 42 3.46 -14.70 -7.12
C HIS A 42 2.94 -13.77 -8.24
N GLY A 43 3.52 -12.57 -8.33
CA GLY A 43 3.14 -11.51 -9.27
C GLY A 43 1.83 -10.80 -8.92
N ILE A 44 1.13 -11.18 -7.84
CA ILE A 44 -0.18 -10.62 -7.53
C ILE A 44 -0.04 -9.20 -6.96
N PRO A 45 -0.64 -8.18 -7.61
CA PRO A 45 -0.62 -6.82 -7.11
C PRO A 45 -1.57 -6.64 -5.92
N LEU A 46 -1.11 -5.97 -4.86
CA LEU A 46 -1.91 -5.60 -3.71
C LEU A 46 -1.56 -4.21 -3.17
N LEU A 47 -2.42 -3.69 -2.30
CA LEU A 47 -2.21 -2.44 -1.57
C LEU A 47 -2.13 -2.72 -0.08
N LEU A 48 -1.34 -1.93 0.63
CA LEU A 48 -1.24 -1.99 2.10
C LEU A 48 -1.87 -0.77 2.73
N LYS A 49 -2.49 -0.91 3.89
CA LYS A 49 -3.03 0.24 4.63
C LYS A 49 -1.87 1.18 5.03
N ASP A 50 -2.05 2.50 4.97
CA ASP A 50 -1.04 3.53 5.34
C ASP A 50 -0.66 3.57 6.85
N ILE A 51 -0.71 2.44 7.52
CA ILE A 51 -0.15 2.21 8.86
C ILE A 51 0.85 1.04 8.85
N ILE A 52 0.85 0.25 7.76
CA ILE A 52 1.76 -0.87 7.56
C ILE A 52 3.01 -0.31 6.91
N VAL A 53 4.10 -0.32 7.66
CA VAL A 53 5.38 0.20 7.23
C VAL A 53 6.03 -0.70 6.17
N THR A 54 6.74 -0.10 5.21
CA THR A 54 7.59 -0.77 4.19
C THR A 54 8.88 0.04 3.98
N LEU A 55 9.92 -0.52 3.34
CA LEU A 55 11.13 0.23 2.91
C LEU A 55 11.14 0.60 1.43
N ASP A 56 10.07 0.29 0.66
CA ASP A 56 9.92 0.84 -0.68
C ASP A 56 9.93 2.38 -0.62
N LYS A 57 10.05 3.04 -1.77
CA LYS A 57 9.95 4.51 -1.89
C LYS A 57 8.52 5.04 -1.71
N MET A 58 7.91 4.71 -0.59
CA MET A 58 6.61 5.18 -0.13
C MET A 58 6.68 5.57 1.34
N GLU A 59 5.83 6.51 1.75
CA GLU A 59 5.69 6.91 3.13
C GLU A 59 4.78 5.94 3.90
N THR A 60 4.84 5.98 5.24
CA THR A 60 3.82 5.37 6.10
C THR A 60 3.43 6.37 7.16
N THR A 61 2.22 6.93 7.03
CA THR A 61 1.89 8.18 7.72
C THR A 61 0.70 8.09 8.67
N ALA A 62 0.03 6.94 8.74
CA ALA A 62 -1.27 6.79 9.40
C ALA A 62 -2.29 7.86 8.98
N GLY A 63 -2.19 8.36 7.75
CA GLY A 63 -2.95 9.50 7.23
C GLY A 63 -2.52 10.90 7.71
N SER A 64 -1.53 11.00 8.58
CA SER A 64 -1.11 12.25 9.24
C SER A 64 0.03 12.94 8.51
N LYS A 65 -0.07 14.26 8.33
CA LYS A 65 1.02 15.08 7.77
C LYS A 65 2.26 15.14 8.67
N VAL A 66 2.11 14.89 9.98
CA VAL A 66 3.24 14.92 10.94
C VAL A 66 4.27 13.81 10.65
N LEU A 67 3.83 12.71 10.04
CA LEU A 67 4.68 11.56 9.74
C LEU A 67 5.26 11.60 8.31
N LEU A 68 5.05 12.68 7.55
CA LEU A 68 5.68 12.83 6.24
C LEU A 68 7.21 12.89 6.38
N GLY A 69 7.91 12.06 5.62
CA GLY A 69 9.36 11.92 5.68
C GLY A 69 9.84 11.06 6.84
N ALA A 70 8.96 10.55 7.70
CA ALA A 70 9.34 9.61 8.73
C ALA A 70 9.86 8.32 8.07
N ARG A 71 11.02 7.86 8.53
CA ARG A 71 11.66 6.62 8.06
C ARG A 71 11.97 5.74 9.26
N THR A 72 11.73 4.46 9.08
CA THR A 72 12.18 3.41 9.99
C THR A 72 13.28 2.62 9.32
N SER A 73 14.19 2.07 10.11
CA SER A 73 15.22 1.13 9.65
C SER A 73 14.80 -0.34 9.76
N GLN A 74 13.55 -0.63 10.14
CA GLN A 74 13.14 -1.95 10.64
C GLN A 74 11.92 -2.57 9.92
N GLU A 75 11.88 -2.62 8.59
CA GLU A 75 10.82 -3.38 7.87
C GLU A 75 10.89 -4.89 8.13
N ALA A 76 12.08 -5.45 8.41
CA ALA A 76 12.21 -6.86 8.77
C ALA A 76 11.43 -7.25 10.05
N LYS A 77 10.99 -6.27 10.87
CA LYS A 77 10.12 -6.52 12.03
C LYS A 77 8.64 -6.60 11.68
N ILE A 78 8.29 -6.41 10.40
CA ILE A 78 6.92 -6.39 9.90
C ILE A 78 6.69 -7.69 9.17
N GLU A 79 6.44 -8.72 9.96
CA GLU A 79 6.34 -10.11 9.51
C GLU A 79 5.36 -10.30 8.34
N ILE A 80 4.27 -9.51 8.31
CA ILE A 80 3.31 -9.56 7.21
C ILE A 80 3.92 -9.11 5.87
N VAL A 81 4.73 -8.04 5.85
CA VAL A 81 5.35 -7.54 4.62
C VAL A 81 6.40 -8.54 4.13
N ARG A 82 7.20 -9.08 5.05
CA ARG A 82 8.18 -10.14 4.74
C ARG A 82 7.51 -11.33 4.07
N LYS A 83 6.44 -11.88 4.66
CA LYS A 83 5.71 -13.02 4.10
C LYS A 83 5.06 -12.74 2.76
N LEU A 84 4.52 -11.53 2.56
CA LEU A 84 3.96 -11.14 1.26
C LEU A 84 5.03 -11.11 0.16
N ARG A 85 6.22 -10.56 0.46
CA ARG A 85 7.33 -10.55 -0.49
C ARG A 85 7.87 -11.94 -0.79
N GLU A 86 8.01 -12.80 0.24
CA GLU A 86 8.43 -14.19 0.06
C GLU A 86 7.45 -15.00 -0.79
N ALA A 87 6.15 -14.70 -0.70
CA ALA A 87 5.13 -15.29 -1.54
C ALA A 87 5.07 -14.68 -2.96
N GLY A 88 5.93 -13.70 -3.27
CA GLY A 88 6.02 -13.03 -4.57
C GLY A 88 4.96 -11.95 -4.83
N ALA A 89 4.31 -11.42 -3.79
CA ALA A 89 3.31 -10.37 -3.96
C ALA A 89 3.94 -9.02 -4.35
N VAL A 90 3.26 -8.27 -5.21
CA VAL A 90 3.69 -6.93 -5.65
C VAL A 90 2.93 -5.87 -4.86
N ILE A 91 3.63 -5.12 -4.02
CA ILE A 91 3.04 -4.02 -3.25
C ILE A 91 2.97 -2.76 -4.15
N LEU A 92 1.77 -2.45 -4.66
CA LEU A 92 1.53 -1.34 -5.58
C LEU A 92 1.42 0.03 -4.92
N GLY A 93 1.25 0.10 -3.60
CA GLY A 93 0.89 1.36 -2.98
C GLY A 93 0.35 1.23 -1.55
N LYS A 94 0.00 2.39 -1.01
CA LYS A 94 -0.68 2.55 0.27
C LYS A 94 -2.14 2.97 0.06
N THR A 95 -3.07 2.34 0.78
CA THR A 95 -4.46 2.80 0.81
C THR A 95 -4.60 3.97 1.77
N ASN A 96 -5.50 4.89 1.44
CA ASN A 96 -6.03 5.83 2.41
C ASN A 96 -6.79 5.07 3.51
N MET A 97 -7.07 5.74 4.63
CA MET A 97 -7.65 5.10 5.81
C MET A 97 -8.40 6.11 6.68
N LEU A 98 -8.80 5.71 7.88
CA LEU A 98 -9.11 6.65 8.94
C LEU A 98 -7.81 7.05 9.64
N GLU A 99 -7.62 8.36 9.81
CA GLU A 99 -6.39 8.88 10.42
C GLU A 99 -6.16 8.27 11.81
N TRP A 100 -4.92 7.87 12.09
CA TRP A 100 -4.54 7.15 13.32
C TRP A 100 -5.37 5.88 13.60
N GLY A 101 -5.91 5.24 12.57
CA GLY A 101 -6.70 4.03 12.74
C GLY A 101 -7.98 4.25 13.54
N MET A 102 -8.58 5.46 13.45
CA MET A 102 -9.78 5.86 14.20
C MET A 102 -9.53 6.17 15.70
N PHE A 103 -8.29 6.45 16.09
CA PHE A 103 -7.95 6.84 17.47
C PHE A 103 -7.69 8.35 17.66
N ARG A 104 -8.18 9.21 16.75
CA ARG A 104 -7.99 10.68 16.85
C ARG A 104 -9.20 11.46 17.34
N ILE A 105 -10.42 11.03 17.01
CA ILE A 105 -11.67 11.77 17.29
C ILE A 105 -12.78 10.80 17.71
N ASN A 106 -13.63 11.22 18.67
CA ASN A 106 -14.75 10.42 19.18
C ASN A 106 -15.99 10.44 18.26
N SER A 107 -16.06 11.41 17.33
CA SER A 107 -17.14 11.55 16.36
C SER A 107 -16.58 12.15 15.06
N GLY A 108 -16.62 11.39 13.97
CA GLY A 108 -16.14 11.85 12.67
C GLY A 108 -16.44 10.87 11.55
N GLY A 109 -16.57 11.41 10.34
CA GLY A 109 -16.88 10.65 9.13
C GLY A 109 -15.82 9.60 8.81
N SER A 110 -16.27 8.46 8.27
CA SER A 110 -15.40 7.35 7.88
C SER A 110 -14.44 7.74 6.74
N GLY A 111 -13.21 7.22 6.77
CA GLY A 111 -12.27 7.28 5.64
C GLY A 111 -11.58 8.62 5.35
N TRP A 112 -11.63 9.61 6.25
CA TRP A 112 -10.92 10.88 6.09
C TRP A 112 -9.53 10.89 6.75
N THR A 113 -8.55 11.49 6.05
CA THR A 113 -7.23 11.84 6.59
C THR A 113 -6.80 13.22 6.13
N VAL A 114 -5.94 13.91 6.89
CA VAL A 114 -5.42 15.23 6.49
C VAL A 114 -4.48 15.14 5.26
N ARG A 115 -3.84 13.99 5.06
CA ARG A 115 -2.96 13.73 3.91
C ARG A 115 -3.74 13.30 2.66
N GLY A 116 -4.68 12.35 2.78
CA GLY A 116 -5.38 11.72 1.67
C GLY A 116 -6.77 12.30 1.34
N GLY A 117 -7.37 13.06 2.27
CA GLY A 117 -8.74 13.53 2.15
C GLY A 117 -9.77 12.44 2.45
N LEU A 118 -11.03 12.67 2.07
CA LEU A 118 -12.14 11.73 2.28
C LEU A 118 -12.13 10.62 1.22
N SER A 119 -11.98 9.37 1.66
CA SER A 119 -12.24 8.21 0.80
C SER A 119 -13.74 8.04 0.58
N LEU A 120 -14.18 7.91 -0.66
CA LEU A 120 -15.58 7.67 -1.01
C LEU A 120 -15.84 6.20 -1.31
N GLY A 121 -17.04 5.72 -0.96
CA GLY A 121 -17.47 4.38 -1.35
C GLY A 121 -17.68 4.29 -2.86
N ALA A 122 -17.27 3.18 -3.49
CA ALA A 122 -17.40 3.00 -4.94
C ALA A 122 -18.85 3.01 -5.44
N HIS A 123 -19.81 2.67 -4.56
CA HIS A 123 -21.25 2.72 -4.82
C HIS A 123 -21.91 4.02 -4.35
N CYS A 124 -21.15 4.92 -3.73
CA CYS A 124 -21.60 6.24 -3.35
C CYS A 124 -21.47 7.17 -4.58
N THR A 125 -22.33 6.92 -5.57
CA THR A 125 -22.59 7.87 -6.65
C THR A 125 -23.55 8.93 -6.13
N LEU A 126 -23.22 10.19 -6.39
CA LEU A 126 -24.17 11.31 -6.27
C LEU A 126 -25.36 11.09 -7.21
#